data_AF-A0A1C5V2N0-F1
#
_entry.id   AF-A0A1C5V2N0-F1
#
_cell.length_a   1.000
_cell.length_b   1.000
_cell.length_c   1.000
_cell.angle_alpha   90.00
_cell.angle_beta   90.00
_cell.angle_gamma   90.00
#
_symmetry.space_group_name_H-M   'P 1'
#
loop_
_entity.id
_entity.type
_entity.pdbx_description
1 polymer ?
#
loop_
_entity_poly.entity_id
_entity_poly.type
_entity_poly.pdbx_seq_one_letter_code
_entity_poly.pdbx_strand_id
1 'polypeptide(L)' 'MGLFKNKEPTVLIRVTDFERRIIITALRNLRDKQIKENKDYDYIESIMDKAAIADISKSKKSYEER' A
#
# COMPACT_ATOMS: atom_id res chain seq x y z
N MET A 1 -10.73 -26.65 -24.76
CA MET A 1 -9.73 -26.49 -23.68
C MET A 1 -9.71 -25.03 -23.29
N GLY A 2 -10.44 -24.64 -22.23
CA GLY A 2 -10.58 -23.24 -21.80
C GLY A 2 -9.32 -22.75 -21.08
N LEU A 3 -8.75 -21.64 -21.57
CA LEU A 3 -7.61 -20.94 -20.97
C LEU A 3 -8.06 -20.20 -19.70
N PHE A 4 -8.21 -20.91 -18.58
CA PHE A 4 -8.34 -20.27 -17.28
C PHE A 4 -6.97 -19.75 -16.87
N LYS A 5 -6.64 -18.51 -17.24
CA LYS A 5 -5.58 -17.76 -16.56
C LYS A 5 -5.98 -17.66 -15.09
N ASN A 6 -5.26 -18.37 -14.21
CA ASN A 6 -5.38 -18.19 -12.77
C ASN A 6 -5.09 -16.72 -12.46
N LYS A 7 -6.13 -15.89 -12.35
CA LYS A 7 -5.99 -14.50 -11.92
C LYS A 7 -5.56 -14.54 -10.47
N GLU A 8 -4.38 -14.03 -10.19
CA GLU A 8 -3.92 -13.87 -8.82
C GLU A 8 -5.00 -13.10 -8.03
N PRO A 9 -5.34 -13.55 -6.81
CA PRO A 9 -6.35 -12.89 -6.01
C PRO A 9 -5.88 -11.47 -5.70
N THR A 10 -6.61 -10.48 -6.21
CA THR A 10 -6.35 -9.07 -5.89
C THR A 10 -6.83 -8.81 -4.47
N VAL A 11 -5.89 -8.58 -3.55
CA VAL A 11 -6.19 -8.26 -2.15
C VAL A 11 -6.26 -6.74 -1.98
N LEU A 12 -7.36 -6.27 -1.39
CA LEU A 12 -7.57 -4.86 -1.04
C LEU A 12 -7.52 -4.72 0.47
N ILE A 13 -6.79 -3.72 0.97
CA ILE A 13 -6.74 -3.38 2.38
C ILE A 13 -7.34 -2.00 2.61
N ARG A 14 -8.08 -1.83 3.71
CA ARG A 14 -8.54 -0.53 4.18
C ARG A 14 -7.61 -0.10 5.30
N VAL A 15 -7.08 1.11 5.17
CA VAL A 15 -6.16 1.70 6.14
C VAL A 15 -6.66 3.07 6.55
N THR A 16 -6.36 3.45 7.79
CA THR A 16 -6.55 4.80 8.32
C THR A 16 -5.47 5.74 7.77
N ASP A 17 -5.64 7.05 7.98
CA ASP A 17 -4.63 8.05 7.58
C ASP A 17 -3.27 7.82 8.23
N PHE A 18 -3.28 7.40 9.49
CA PHE A 18 -2.06 7.13 10.24
C PHE A 18 -1.33 5.90 9.70
N GLU A 19 -2.05 4.80 9.46
CA GLU A 19 -1.50 3.58 8.86
C GLU A 19 -0.99 3.84 7.43
N ARG A 20 -1.71 4.65 6.63
CA ARG A 20 -1.22 5.04 5.30
C ARG A 20 0.13 5.76 5.41
N ARG A 21 0.28 6.72 6.33
CA ARG A 21 1.55 7.44 6.54
C ARG A 21 2.68 6.50 6.93
N ILE A 22 2.41 5.53 7.81
CA ILE A 22 3.38 4.50 8.19
C ILE A 22 3.81 3.70 6.95
N ILE A 23 2.86 3.23 6.14
CA ILE A 23 3.14 2.44 4.93
C ILE A 23 3.98 3.24 3.93
N ILE A 24 3.59 4.47 3.60
CA ILE A 24 4.34 5.34 2.67
C ILE A 24 5.76 5.59 3.18
N THR A 25 5.91 5.83 4.49
CA THR A 25 7.24 6.06 5.10
C THR A 25 8.11 4.80 5.02
N ALA A 26 7.54 3.63 5.29
CA ALA A 26 8.25 2.36 5.18
C ALA A 26 8.68 2.06 3.74
N LEU A 27 7.80 2.30 2.77
CA LEU A 27 8.10 2.13 1.34
C LEU A 27 9.22 3.08 0.87
N ARG A 28 9.19 4.35 1.30
CA ARG A 28 10.27 5.31 1.01
C ARG A 28 11.61 4.83 1.56
N ASN A 29 11.64 4.37 2.81
CA ASN A 29 12.86 3.83 3.42
C ASN A 29 13.37 2.58 2.69
N LEU A 30 12.46 1.73 2.20
CA LEU A 30 12.82 0.55 1.43
C LEU A 30 13.42 0.95 0.07
N ARG A 31 12.80 1.88 -0.65
CA ARG A 31 13.33 2.43 -1.90
C ARG A 31 14.73 2.99 -1.72
N ASP A 32 14.94 3.80 -0.69
CA ASP A 32 16.25 4.42 -0.43
C ASP A 32 17.33 3.36 -0.16
N LYS A 33 16.98 2.21 0.44
CA LYS A 33 17.88 1.06 0.56
C LYS A 33 18.14 0.39 -0.79
N GLN A 34 17.11 0.18 -1.62
CA GLN A 34 17.29 -0.41 -2.97
C GLN A 34 18.18 0.47 -3.86
N ILE A 35 18.04 1.80 -3.80
CA ILE A 35 18.89 2.77 -4.49
C ILE A 35 20.35 2.61 -4.05
N LYS A 36 20.61 2.53 -2.74
CA LYS A 36 21.96 2.31 -2.21
C LYS A 36 22.57 0.98 -2.67
N GLU A 37 21.74 -0.04 -2.84
CA GLU A 37 22.15 -1.36 -3.32
C GLU A 37 22.14 -1.47 -4.86
N ASN A 38 21.85 -0.38 -5.57
CA ASN A 38 21.78 -0.31 -7.04
C ASN A 38 20.80 -1.34 -7.65
N LYS A 39 19.66 -1.55 -6.97
CA LYS A 39 18.58 -2.46 -7.37
C LYS A 39 17.41 -1.68 -7.98
N ASP A 40 16.58 -2.38 -8.75
CA ASP A 40 15.34 -1.81 -9.27
C ASP A 40 14.37 -1.44 -8.13
N TYR A 41 13.76 -0.26 -8.25
CA TYR A 41 12.83 0.30 -7.27
C TYR A 41 11.57 0.91 -7.91
N ASP A 42 11.39 0.76 -9.24
CA ASP A 42 10.25 1.32 -9.97
C ASP A 42 8.92 0.79 -9.44
N TYR A 43 8.90 -0.49 -9.04
CA TYR A 43 7.72 -1.11 -8.44
C TYR A 43 7.35 -0.48 -7.10
N ILE A 44 8.34 -0.07 -6.29
CA ILE A 44 8.10 0.57 -4.99
C ILE A 44 7.51 1.97 -5.19
N GLU A 45 8.03 2.73 -6.16
CA GLU A 45 7.46 4.03 -6.55
C GLU A 45 6.01 3.88 -7.02
N SER A 46 5.73 2.88 -7.88
CA SER A 46 4.37 2.60 -8.34
C SER A 46 3.39 2.30 -7.21
N ILE A 47 3.83 1.58 -6.17
CA ILE A 47 3.00 1.31 -4.98
C ILE A 47 2.82 2.59 -4.16
N MET A 48 3.87 3.39 -3.98
CA MET A 48 3.79 4.65 -3.23
C MET A 48 2.80 5.62 -3.87
N ASP A 49 2.83 5.79 -5.19
CA ASP A 49 1.90 6.65 -5.92
C ASP A 49 0.44 6.19 -5.73
N LYS A 50 0.21 4.88 -5.88
CA LYS A 50 -1.12 4.28 -5.65
C LYS A 50 -1.59 4.45 -4.22
N ALA A 51 -0.70 4.29 -3.23
CA ALA A 51 -1.03 4.45 -1.82
C ALA A 51 -1.32 5.92 -1.45
N ALA A 52 -0.63 6.87 -2.09
CA ALA A 52 -0.82 8.30 -1.86
C ALA A 52 -2.19 8.81 -2.34
N ILE A 53 -2.69 8.28 -3.46
CA ILE A 53 -4.01 8.64 -4.02
C ILE A 53 -5.15 7.78 -3.48
N ALA A 54 -4.86 6.70 -2.75
CA ALA A 54 -5.88 5.77 -2.27
C ALA A 54 -6.85 6.46 -1.30
N ASP A 55 -8.15 6.25 -1.53
CA ASP A 55 -9.21 6.83 -0.71
C ASP A 55 -9.05 6.51 0.77
N ILE A 56 -9.23 7.53 1.60
CA ILE A 56 -9.14 7.44 3.05
C ILE A 56 -10.38 6.74 3.57
N SER A 57 -10.18 5.58 4.21
CA SER A 57 -11.25 5.01 5.03
C SER A 57 -11.43 5.91 6.25
N LYS A 58 -12.42 6.81 6.19
CA LYS A 58 -12.88 7.57 7.36
C LYS A 58 -13.59 6.59 8.29
N SER A 59 -12.85 5.92 9.18
CA SER A 59 -13.50 5.15 10.24
C SER A 59 -14.30 6.13 11.11
N LYS A 60 -15.64 6.01 11.12
CA LYS A 60 -16.45 6.62 12.19
C LYS A 60 -15.99 5.98 13.50
N LYS A 61 -15.24 6.71 14.33
CA LYS A 61 -14.99 6.31 15.71
C LYS A 61 -16.33 6.36 16.44
N SER A 62 -17.05 5.24 16.51
CA SER A 62 -18.14 5.10 17.47
C SER A 62 -17.49 4.83 18.82
N TYR A 63 -17.36 5.86 19.65
CA TYR A 63 -17.09 5.67 21.06
C TYR A 63 -18.36 5.06 21.66
N GLU A 64 -18.33 3.77 22.02
CA GLU A 64 -19.30 3.27 22.99
C GLU A 64 -18.71 3.57 24.39
N GLU A 65 -19.28 4.58 25.05
CA GLU A 65 -19.17 4.72 26.50
C GLU A 65 -19.94 3.56 27.15
N ARG A 66 -19.25 2.75 27.96
CA ARG A 66 -19.86 1.86 28.96
C ARG A 66 -19.16 2.06 30.28
#